data_AF-A0A972AIP8-F1
#
_entry.id   AF-A0A972AIP8-F1
#
_cell.length_a   1.000
_cell.length_b   1.000
_cell.length_c   1.000
_cell.angle_alpha   90.00
_cell.angle_beta   90.00
_cell.angle_gamma   90.00
#
_symmetry.space_group_name_H-M   'P 1'
#
loop_
_entity.id
_entity.type
_entity.pdbx_description
1 polymer ?
#
loop_
_entity_poly.entity_id
_entity_poly.type
_entity_poly.pdbx_seq_one_letter_code
_entity_poly.pdbx_strand_id
1 'polypeptide(L)'
;MIYPDEFRDEVLDCFLSKKRTSATQLAKEFGIARSTMLKWRKEAGLVNGGSYKKPESSSTNEFSIKDKHYMLKETFHMTEHELGEYCRTKGILASDLKRWEEEITEPVKDLTLPERMSFIRENKKLSKELERKDKALAEAAALLLLSKKAEAIWGVKEEEK
;
A
#
# COMPACT_ATOMS: atom_id res chain seq x y z
N MET A 1 -21.76 11.47 20.35
CA MET A 1 -22.40 10.13 20.32
C MET A 1 -21.35 9.15 20.82
N ILE A 2 -21.60 8.54 21.98
CA ILE A 2 -20.69 7.60 22.62
C ILE A 2 -21.16 6.21 22.20
N TYR A 3 -20.28 5.42 21.62
CA TYR A 3 -20.57 4.05 21.22
C TYR A 3 -19.92 3.08 22.23
N PRO A 4 -20.57 1.96 22.58
CA PRO A 4 -19.94 0.92 23.40
C PRO A 4 -18.71 0.32 22.70
N ASP A 5 -17.69 -0.05 23.47
CA ASP A 5 -16.45 -0.62 22.93
C ASP A 5 -16.70 -2.00 22.27
N GLU A 6 -17.60 -2.81 22.81
CA GLU A 6 -18.01 -4.10 22.23
C GLU A 6 -18.54 -3.95 20.79
N PHE A 7 -19.32 -2.89 20.55
CA PHE A 7 -19.88 -2.60 19.24
C PHE A 7 -18.82 -2.11 18.25
N ARG A 8 -17.83 -1.34 18.74
CA ARG A 8 -16.68 -0.94 17.94
C ARG A 8 -15.85 -2.14 17.51
N ASP A 9 -15.65 -3.11 18.41
CA ASP A 9 -14.84 -4.30 18.13
C ASP A 9 -15.52 -5.23 17.12
N GLU A 10 -16.84 -5.40 17.19
CA GLU A 10 -17.62 -6.14 16.17
C GLU A 10 -17.48 -5.52 14.77
N VAL A 11 -17.56 -4.18 14.68
CA VAL A 11 -17.39 -3.44 13.43
C VAL A 11 -15.96 -3.62 12.87
N LEU A 12 -14.94 -3.61 13.74
CA LEU A 12 -13.54 -3.81 13.36
C LEU A 12 -13.25 -5.25 12.94
N ASP A 13 -13.85 -6.25 13.60
CA ASP A 13 -13.72 -7.65 13.19
C ASP A 13 -14.37 -7.90 11.82
N CYS A 14 -15.50 -7.23 11.53
CA CYS A 14 -16.09 -7.21 10.19
C CYS A 14 -15.14 -6.66 9.11
N PHE A 15 -14.30 -5.67 9.42
CA PHE A 15 -13.29 -5.16 8.47
C PHE A 15 -12.19 -6.19 8.16
N LEU A 16 -11.87 -7.05 9.12
CA LEU A 16 -10.82 -8.06 9.01
C LEU A 16 -11.32 -9.37 8.37
N SER A 17 -12.54 -9.78 8.72
CA SER A 17 -13.14 -11.07 8.36
C SER A 17 -13.82 -11.06 6.98
N LYS A 18 -14.59 -10.02 6.63
CA LYS A 18 -15.24 -9.95 5.32
C LYS A 18 -14.25 -9.47 4.27
N LYS A 19 -14.11 -10.26 3.19
CA LYS A 19 -13.35 -9.93 1.96
C LYS A 19 -13.56 -8.46 1.53
N ARG A 20 -12.66 -7.58 1.98
CA ARG A 20 -12.54 -6.16 1.58
C ARG A 20 -13.87 -5.43 1.38
N THR A 21 -14.82 -5.52 2.32
CA THR A 21 -16.02 -4.69 2.27
C THR A 21 -15.64 -3.22 2.42
N SER A 22 -16.16 -2.37 1.53
CA SER A 22 -15.91 -0.93 1.57
C SER A 22 -16.50 -0.32 2.84
N ALA A 23 -15.78 0.61 3.47
CA ALA A 23 -16.25 1.35 4.63
C ALA A 23 -17.60 2.06 4.40
N THR A 24 -17.98 2.33 3.14
CA THR A 24 -19.28 2.93 2.80
C THR A 24 -20.43 1.94 2.95
N GLN A 25 -20.20 0.65 2.69
CA GLN A 25 -21.23 -0.38 2.76
C GLN A 25 -21.51 -0.77 4.22
N LEU A 26 -20.44 -1.00 4.99
CA LEU A 26 -20.53 -1.23 6.44
C LEU A 26 -21.20 -0.06 7.18
N ALA A 27 -20.96 1.19 6.75
CA ALA A 27 -21.61 2.37 7.36
C ALA A 27 -23.14 2.31 7.22
N LYS A 28 -23.64 1.80 6.09
CA LYS A 28 -25.08 1.62 5.84
C LYS A 28 -25.64 0.43 6.61
N GLU A 29 -24.90 -0.67 6.70
CA GLU A 29 -25.33 -1.89 7.43
C GLU A 29 -25.47 -1.62 8.94
N PHE A 30 -24.50 -0.93 9.55
CA PHE A 30 -24.50 -0.63 10.98
C PHE A 30 -25.17 0.72 11.34
N GLY A 31 -25.61 1.50 10.36
CA GLY A 31 -26.25 2.79 10.58
C GLY A 31 -25.34 3.87 11.20
N ILE A 32 -24.03 3.76 11.02
CA ILE A 32 -23.03 4.68 11.60
C ILE A 32 -22.52 5.65 10.52
N ALA A 33 -22.22 6.88 10.93
CA ALA A 33 -21.50 7.82 10.07
C ALA A 33 -20.16 7.23 9.58
N ARG A 34 -19.91 7.32 8.27
CA ARG A 34 -18.67 6.83 7.62
C ARG A 34 -17.40 7.39 8.28
N SER A 35 -17.44 8.64 8.74
CA SER A 35 -16.34 9.30 9.43
C SER A 35 -15.94 8.62 10.74
N THR A 36 -16.90 8.14 11.51
CA THR A 36 -16.67 7.41 12.77
C THR A 36 -15.98 6.08 12.53
N MET A 37 -16.42 5.32 11.52
CA MET A 37 -15.77 4.05 11.17
C MET A 37 -14.35 4.24 10.62
N LEU A 38 -14.12 5.27 9.81
CA LEU A 38 -12.78 5.64 9.35
C LEU A 38 -11.86 5.99 10.51
N LYS A 39 -12.39 6.68 11.54
CA LYS A 39 -11.66 7.00 12.77
C LYS A 39 -11.29 5.73 13.54
N TRP A 40 -12.24 4.82 13.78
CA TRP A 40 -11.95 3.55 14.47
C TRP A 40 -10.96 2.68 13.72
N ARG A 41 -11.06 2.61 12.38
CA ARG A 41 -10.10 1.91 11.54
C ARG A 41 -8.68 2.48 11.68
N LYS A 42 -8.56 3.81 11.77
CA LYS A 42 -7.29 4.50 11.99
C LYS A 42 -6.73 4.22 13.38
N GLU A 43 -7.55 4.32 14.41
CA GLU A 43 -7.18 4.04 15.81
C GLU A 43 -6.77 2.58 16.03
N ALA A 44 -7.38 1.64 15.31
CA ALA A 44 -7.05 0.22 15.34
C ALA A 44 -5.84 -0.17 14.47
N GLY A 45 -5.17 0.80 13.82
CA GLY A 45 -3.99 0.52 12.98
C GLY A 45 -4.29 -0.21 11.66
N LEU A 46 -5.56 -0.44 11.32
CA LEU A 46 -6.03 -1.13 10.10
C LEU A 46 -5.89 -0.31 8.79
N VAL A 47 -5.14 0.80 8.87
CA VAL A 47 -4.82 1.68 7.74
C VAL A 47 -3.44 1.34 7.15
N ASN A 48 -2.60 0.56 7.86
CA ASN A 48 -1.21 0.28 7.47
C ASN A 48 -0.97 -1.08 6.79
N GLY A 49 -1.97 -1.62 6.08
CA GLY A 49 -1.84 -2.93 5.40
C GLY A 49 -2.35 -2.96 3.95
N GLY A 50 -2.77 -1.83 3.42
CA GLY A 50 -3.20 -1.72 2.04
C GLY A 50 -3.16 -0.27 1.64
N SER A 51 -2.33 0.06 0.68
CA SER A 51 -2.40 1.34 0.01
C SER A 51 -3.85 1.58 -0.37
N TYR A 52 -4.50 2.53 0.29
CA TYR A 52 -5.54 3.30 -0.38
C TYR A 52 -4.78 4.06 -1.47
N LYS A 53 -4.50 3.37 -2.59
CA LYS A 53 -4.38 4.08 -3.86
C LYS A 53 -5.71 4.81 -3.97
N LYS A 54 -5.63 6.14 -3.90
CA LYS A 54 -6.65 7.03 -4.44
C LYS A 54 -7.12 6.37 -5.75
N PRO A 55 -8.42 6.30 -6.06
CA PRO A 55 -8.84 5.96 -7.40
C PRO A 55 -8.29 7.09 -8.27
N GLU A 56 -7.05 6.92 -8.73
CA GLU A 56 -6.51 7.67 -9.83
C GLU A 56 -7.47 7.36 -10.96
N SER A 57 -8.05 8.43 -11.48
CA SER A 57 -8.73 8.45 -12.76
C SER A 57 -8.07 7.45 -13.71
N SER A 58 -8.91 6.61 -14.28
CA SER A 58 -8.63 5.49 -15.17
C SER A 58 -7.88 5.88 -16.44
N SER A 59 -6.62 6.34 -16.34
CA SER A 59 -5.76 6.61 -17.50
C SER A 59 -4.27 6.78 -17.14
N THR A 60 -3.74 6.17 -16.08
CA THR A 60 -2.27 6.08 -15.96
C THR A 60 -1.77 4.99 -16.89
N ASN A 61 -1.78 5.27 -18.20
CA ASN A 61 -0.77 4.69 -19.07
C ASN A 61 0.57 5.00 -18.39
N GLU A 62 1.27 3.97 -17.93
CA GLU A 62 2.58 4.10 -17.32
C GLU A 62 3.58 4.53 -18.41
N PHE A 63 3.59 5.82 -18.74
CA PHE A 63 4.53 6.39 -19.70
C PHE A 63 5.93 6.41 -19.09
N SER A 64 6.91 5.90 -19.84
CA SER A 64 8.32 6.01 -19.46
C SER A 64 8.73 7.49 -19.41
N ILE A 65 9.74 7.84 -18.59
CA ILE A 65 10.31 9.20 -18.56
C ILE A 65 10.75 9.65 -19.97
N LYS A 66 11.26 8.70 -20.79
CA LYS A 66 11.61 8.95 -22.19
C LYS A 66 10.39 9.34 -23.03
N ASP A 67 9.28 8.65 -22.85
CA ASP A 67 8.03 8.90 -23.59
C ASP A 67 7.42 10.23 -23.16
N LYS A 68 7.35 10.50 -21.85
CA LYS A 68 6.92 11.79 -21.30
C LYS A 68 7.71 12.95 -21.90
N HIS A 69 9.04 12.83 -21.96
CA HIS A 69 9.91 13.85 -22.52
C HIS A 69 9.72 14.02 -24.03
N TYR A 70 9.51 12.94 -24.77
CA TYR A 70 9.21 13.02 -26.21
C TYR A 70 7.87 13.72 -26.47
N MET A 71 6.84 13.36 -25.70
CA MET A 71 5.53 14.02 -25.78
C MET A 71 5.63 15.50 -25.45
N LEU A 72 6.39 15.86 -24.40
CA LEU A 72 6.61 17.26 -24.04
C LEU A 72 7.30 18.02 -25.18
N LYS A 73 8.30 17.39 -25.82
CA LYS A 73 9.00 17.93 -27.01
C LYS A 73 8.06 18.23 -28.18
N GLU A 74 7.12 17.33 -28.47
CA GLU A 74 6.12 17.53 -29.51
C GLU A 74 5.20 18.71 -29.17
N THR A 75 4.80 18.84 -27.90
CA THR A 75 3.85 19.86 -27.47
C THR A 75 4.41 21.30 -27.39
N PHE A 76 5.74 21.50 -27.35
CA PHE A 76 6.32 22.86 -27.25
C PHE A 76 5.99 23.78 -28.42
N HIS A 77 5.74 23.22 -29.61
CA HIS A 77 5.45 24.02 -30.81
C HIS A 77 3.94 24.13 -31.10
N MET A 78 3.10 23.49 -30.29
CA MET A 78 1.65 23.42 -30.50
C MET A 78 0.94 24.62 -29.88
N THR A 79 -0.11 25.09 -30.55
CA THR A 79 -1.05 26.07 -30.01
C THR A 79 -2.01 25.41 -28.99
N GLU A 80 -2.73 26.21 -28.20
CA GLU A 80 -3.66 25.69 -27.17
C GLU A 80 -4.74 24.75 -27.75
N HIS A 81 -5.18 25.03 -28.98
CA HIS A 81 -6.14 24.20 -29.70
C HIS A 81 -5.54 22.83 -30.07
N GLU A 82 -4.37 22.84 -30.69
CA GLU A 82 -3.63 21.63 -31.09
C GLU A 82 -3.24 20.79 -29.87
N LEU A 83 -2.86 21.44 -28.76
CA LEU A 83 -2.57 20.78 -27.49
C LEU A 83 -3.79 20.03 -26.96
N GLY A 84 -4.98 20.63 -27.04
CA GLY A 84 -6.23 20.00 -26.64
C GLY A 84 -6.58 18.77 -27.49
N GLU A 85 -6.36 18.82 -28.80
CA GLU A 85 -6.54 17.66 -29.69
C GLU A 85 -5.49 16.56 -29.41
N TYR A 86 -4.24 16.96 -29.22
CA TYR A 86 -3.15 16.05 -28.85
C TYR A 86 -3.44 15.32 -27.54
N CYS A 87 -3.88 16.06 -26.52
CA CYS A 87 -4.27 15.50 -25.22
C CYS A 87 -5.39 14.44 -25.35
N ARG A 88 -6.42 14.72 -26.16
CA ARG A 88 -7.53 13.78 -26.40
C ARG A 88 -7.10 12.54 -27.18
N THR A 89 -6.24 12.69 -28.19
CA THR A 89 -5.77 11.56 -29.00
C THR A 89 -4.82 10.63 -28.23
N LYS A 90 -3.97 11.21 -27.37
CA LYS A 90 -3.00 10.46 -26.55
C LYS A 90 -3.60 9.98 -25.21
N GLY A 91 -4.78 10.45 -24.84
CA GLY A 91 -5.43 10.11 -23.57
C GLY A 91 -4.73 10.71 -22.35
N ILE A 92 -4.15 11.90 -22.49
CA ILE A 92 -3.40 12.63 -21.45
C ILE A 92 -4.08 13.96 -21.15
N LEU A 93 -3.94 14.47 -19.94
CA LEU A 93 -4.44 15.81 -19.59
C LEU A 93 -3.33 16.84 -19.75
N ALA A 94 -3.70 18.08 -20.09
CA ALA A 94 -2.75 19.19 -20.12
C ALA A 94 -2.09 19.45 -18.75
N SER A 95 -2.76 19.08 -17.65
CA SER A 95 -2.18 19.09 -16.31
C SER A 95 -1.07 18.06 -16.12
N ASP A 96 -1.15 16.91 -16.80
CA ASP A 96 -0.14 15.87 -16.71
C ASP A 96 1.15 16.29 -17.42
N LEU A 97 1.03 16.98 -18.57
CA LEU A 97 2.17 17.54 -19.30
C LEU A 97 2.95 18.56 -18.45
N LYS A 98 2.25 19.48 -17.78
CA LYS A 98 2.89 20.45 -16.86
C LYS A 98 3.59 19.75 -15.69
N ARG A 99 2.93 18.75 -15.12
CA ARG A 99 3.53 17.93 -14.05
C ARG A 99 4.78 17.18 -14.54
N TRP A 100 4.79 16.69 -15.78
CA TRP A 100 5.95 16.01 -16.34
C TRP A 100 7.09 16.97 -16.65
N GLU A 101 6.78 18.19 -17.08
CA GLU A 101 7.78 19.25 -17.26
C GLU A 101 8.49 19.56 -15.92
N GLU A 102 7.72 19.70 -14.84
CA GLU A 102 8.27 19.87 -13.49
C GLU A 102 9.08 18.64 -13.06
N GLU A 103 8.56 17.42 -13.23
CA GLU A 103 9.26 16.16 -12.89
C GLU A 103 10.60 15.99 -13.61
N ILE A 104 10.70 16.46 -14.86
CA ILE A 104 11.93 16.37 -15.68
C ILE A 104 12.90 17.50 -15.34
N THR A 105 12.39 18.69 -15.04
CA THR A 105 13.20 19.90 -14.80
C THR A 105 13.69 19.98 -13.37
N GLU A 106 12.96 19.38 -12.42
CA GLU A 106 13.39 19.31 -11.03
C GLU A 106 14.74 18.59 -10.94
N PRO A 107 15.75 19.22 -10.32
CA PRO A 107 17.02 18.55 -10.10
C PRO A 107 16.77 17.36 -9.20
N VAL A 108 16.97 16.16 -9.73
CA VAL A 108 17.01 14.95 -8.91
C VAL A 108 18.06 15.22 -7.84
N LYS A 109 17.64 15.23 -6.57
CA LYS A 109 18.57 15.29 -5.45
C LYS A 109 19.36 13.99 -5.47
N ASP A 110 20.49 14.01 -6.16
CA ASP A 110 21.46 12.94 -6.06
C ASP A 110 21.90 12.86 -4.60
N LEU A 111 21.65 11.70 -4.00
CA LEU A 111 22.13 11.40 -2.67
C LEU A 111 23.64 11.60 -2.64
N THR A 112 24.12 12.34 -1.66
CA THR A 112 25.56 12.46 -1.46
C THR A 112 26.16 11.07 -1.22
N LEU A 113 27.41 10.86 -1.64
CA LEU A 113 28.13 9.59 -1.39
C LEU A 113 27.99 9.06 0.06
N PRO A 114 28.10 9.89 1.13
CA PRO A 114 27.90 9.39 2.49
C PRO A 114 26.47 8.93 2.78
N GLU A 115 25.44 9.63 2.29
CA GLU A 115 24.03 9.22 2.44
C GLU A 115 23.76 7.92 1.67
N ARG A 116 24.27 7.78 0.46
CA ARG A 116 24.14 6.54 -0.31
C ARG A 116 24.76 5.35 0.44
N MET A 117 25.93 5.56 1.04
CA MET A 117 26.64 4.53 1.82
C MET A 117 25.93 4.21 3.15
N SER A 118 25.24 5.17 3.78
CA SER A 118 24.43 4.88 4.97
C SER A 118 23.21 4.04 4.60
N PHE A 119 22.51 4.38 3.52
CA PHE A 119 21.37 3.60 3.02
C PHE A 119 21.75 2.18 2.64
N ILE A 120 22.89 1.96 1.96
CA ILE A 120 23.37 0.60 1.62
C ILE A 120 23.66 -0.21 2.89
N ARG A 121 24.28 0.41 3.90
CA ARG A 121 24.58 -0.27 5.17
C ARG A 121 23.31 -0.63 5.93
N GLU A 122 22.35 0.29 5.99
CA GLU A 122 21.06 0.06 6.62
C GLU A 122 20.29 -1.05 5.91
N ASN A 123 20.22 -1.00 4.58
CA ASN A 123 19.57 -2.03 3.78
C ASN A 123 20.19 -3.41 4.05
N LYS A 124 21.53 -3.51 4.06
CA LYS A 124 22.23 -4.76 4.37
C LYS A 124 21.96 -5.26 5.80
N LYS A 125 21.83 -4.35 6.76
CA LYS A 125 21.48 -4.70 8.15
C LYS A 125 20.05 -5.25 8.22
N LEU A 126 19.10 -4.57 7.58
CA LEU A 126 17.71 -4.98 7.51
C LEU A 126 17.55 -6.33 6.82
N SER A 127 18.24 -6.57 5.70
CA SER A 127 18.19 -7.86 5.00
C SER A 127 18.70 -9.02 5.87
N LYS A 128 19.79 -8.82 6.61
CA LYS A 128 20.30 -9.84 7.55
C LYS A 128 19.35 -10.10 8.72
N GLU A 129 18.70 -9.06 9.22
CA GLU A 129 17.72 -9.21 10.29
C GLU A 129 16.48 -9.96 9.80
N LEU A 130 16.05 -9.68 8.57
CA LEU A 130 14.96 -10.37 7.90
C LEU A 130 15.28 -11.86 7.71
N GLU A 131 16.46 -12.18 7.17
CA GLU A 131 16.91 -13.58 7.02
C GLU A 131 16.94 -14.35 8.35
N ARG A 132 17.40 -13.70 9.43
CA ARG A 132 17.41 -14.33 10.76
C ARG A 132 16.00 -14.58 11.29
N LYS A 133 15.09 -13.63 11.09
CA LYS A 133 13.69 -13.77 11.49
C LYS A 133 12.99 -14.86 10.68
N ASP A 134 13.22 -14.90 9.36
CA ASP A 134 12.66 -15.94 8.49
C ASP A 134 13.19 -17.33 8.86
N LYS A 135 14.47 -17.45 9.21
CA LYS A 135 15.04 -18.71 9.70
C LYS A 135 14.41 -19.14 11.03
N ALA A 136 14.32 -18.24 12.01
CA ALA A 136 13.69 -18.54 13.30
C ALA A 136 12.20 -18.90 13.14
N LEU A 137 11.50 -18.22 12.23
CA LEU A 137 10.11 -18.51 11.88
C LEU A 137 9.99 -19.89 11.24
N ALA A 138 10.87 -20.24 10.31
CA ALA A 138 10.91 -21.57 9.69
C ALA A 138 11.20 -22.68 10.71
N GLU A 139 12.14 -22.45 11.63
CA GLU A 139 12.43 -23.38 12.74
C GLU A 139 11.22 -23.54 13.66
N ALA A 140 10.55 -22.46 14.05
CA ALA A 140 9.32 -22.51 14.85
C ALA A 140 8.20 -23.27 14.11
N ALA A 141 8.02 -23.02 12.81
CA ALA A 141 7.04 -23.73 11.99
C ALA A 141 7.38 -25.23 11.88
N ALA A 142 8.66 -25.59 11.77
CA ALA A 142 9.11 -26.98 11.76
C ALA A 142 8.85 -27.67 13.11
N LEU A 143 9.12 -27.00 14.23
CA LEU A 143 8.82 -27.51 15.58
C LEU A 143 7.32 -27.72 15.78
N LEU A 144 6.48 -26.77 15.35
CA LEU A 144 5.01 -26.90 15.40
C LEU A 144 4.50 -28.04 14.51
N LEU A 145 5.10 -28.24 13.33
CA LEU A 145 4.74 -29.35 12.47
C LEU A 145 5.13 -30.69 13.11
N LEU A 146 6.32 -30.75 13.73
CA LEU A 146 6.80 -31.94 14.42
C LEU A 146 5.94 -32.27 15.63
N SER A 147 5.55 -31.28 16.45
CA SER A 147 4.67 -31.48 17.61
C SER A 147 3.31 -32.02 17.18
N LYS A 148 2.70 -31.43 16.14
CA LYS A 148 1.43 -31.93 15.58
C LYS A 148 1.53 -33.36 15.05
N LYS A 149 2.65 -33.71 14.40
CA LYS A 149 2.89 -35.09 13.94
C LYS A 149 3.07 -36.04 15.12
N ALA A 150 3.75 -35.63 16.17
CA ALA A 150 3.93 -36.44 17.37
C ALA A 150 2.59 -36.66 18.11
N GLU A 151 1.79 -35.61 18.29
CA GLU A 151 0.43 -35.71 18.84
C GLU A 151 -0.47 -36.66 18.03
N ALA A 152 -0.36 -36.63 16.70
CA ALA A 152 -1.14 -37.53 15.84
C ALA A 152 -0.74 -39.02 15.98
N ILE A 153 0.53 -39.31 16.29
CA ILE A 153 1.04 -40.69 16.42
C ILE A 153 0.84 -41.21 17.85
N TRP A 154 1.17 -40.40 18.85
CA TRP A 154 1.23 -40.82 20.25
C TRP A 154 0.05 -40.33 21.11
N GLY A 155 -0.86 -39.52 20.56
CA GLY A 155 -1.91 -38.85 21.33
C GLY A 155 -1.38 -37.63 22.08
N VAL A 156 -2.29 -36.77 22.54
CA VAL A 156 -1.95 -35.59 23.33
C VAL A 156 -1.55 -36.05 24.72
N LYS A 157 -0.33 -35.71 25.19
CA LYS A 157 -0.03 -35.78 26.62
C LYS A 157 -0.85 -34.66 27.28
N GLU A 158 -1.91 -35.03 27.98
CA GLU A 158 -2.60 -34.11 28.88
C GLU A 158 -1.55 -33.59 29.86
N GLU A 159 -1.32 -32.27 29.86
CA GLU A 159 -0.53 -31.61 30.90
C GLU A 159 -1.30 -31.80 32.22
N GLU A 160 -0.83 -32.71 33.07
CA GLU A 160 -1.27 -32.80 34.46
C GLU A 160 -0.98 -31.45 35.12
N LYS A 161 -2.06 -30.84 35.61
CA LYS A 161 -2.16 -29.49 36.14
C LYS A 161 -1.47 -29.32 37.51
#